data_AF-A0A948AV01-F1
#
_entry.id   AF-A0A948AV01-F1
#
_cell.length_a   1.000
_cell.length_b   1.000
_cell.length_c   1.000
_cell.angle_alpha   90.00
_cell.angle_beta   90.00
_cell.angle_gamma   90.00
#
_symmetry.space_group_name_H-M   'P 1'
#
loop_
_entity.id
_entity.type
_entity.pdbx_description
1 polymer ?
#
loop_
_entity_poly.entity_id
_entity_poly.type
_entity_poly.pdbx_seq_one_letter_code
_entity_poly.pdbx_strand_id
1 'polypeptide(L)'
;MIALALALILVALAIAAYASSRQARARGARPLGRTGAHYRRCYGRRGFLRLGLAGGAAAVLAHTRIDEIVDGWHAEAVRSPATDRAADVFRPCGERFWFFYWAAFAAADAWSGSSALTRWGRSAFEALVVGLPALWTIQRVAGASRPSDPPATSHWRPLADDNSASGHTFMAA
;
A
#
# COMPACT_ATOMS: atom_id res chain seq x y z
N MET A 1 -7.86 24.15 13.60
CA MET A 1 -7.59 23.88 12.16
C MET A 1 -7.81 22.41 11.79
N ILE A 2 -7.29 21.43 12.54
CA ILE A 2 -7.46 19.99 12.23
C ILE A 2 -8.93 19.54 12.17
N ALA A 3 -9.76 19.99 13.13
CA ALA A 3 -11.19 19.66 13.16
C ALA A 3 -11.97 20.18 11.93
N LEU A 4 -11.59 21.35 11.41
CA LEU A 4 -12.21 21.95 10.22
C LEU A 4 -11.80 21.18 8.95
N ALA A 5 -10.53 20.77 8.85
CA ALA A 5 -10.05 19.94 7.74
C ALA A 5 -10.74 18.56 7.74
N LEU A 6 -10.89 17.93 8.91
CA LEU A 6 -11.61 16.66 9.04
C LEU A 6 -13.10 16.81 8.67
N ALA A 7 -13.76 17.87 9.12
CA ALA A 7 -15.14 18.15 8.77
C ALA A 7 -15.32 18.34 7.25
N LEU A 8 -14.40 19.07 6.59
CA LEU A 8 -14.42 19.26 5.14
C LEU A 8 -14.18 17.95 4.38
N ILE A 9 -13.28 17.09 4.85
CA ILE A 9 -13.05 15.75 4.26
C ILE A 9 -14.31 14.90 4.40
N LEU A 10 -14.94 14.87 5.57
CA LEU A 10 -16.16 14.10 5.80
C LEU A 10 -17.33 14.59 4.93
N VAL A 11 -17.48 15.91 4.78
CA VAL A 11 -18.47 16.51 3.88
C VAL A 11 -18.18 16.16 2.42
N ALA A 12 -16.93 16.23 1.98
CA ALA A 12 -16.54 15.83 0.63
C ALA A 12 -16.80 14.34 0.36
N LEU A 13 -16.50 13.46 1.33
CA LEU A 13 -16.80 12.03 1.26
C LEU A 13 -18.30 11.76 1.22
N ALA A 14 -19.10 12.47 2.00
CA ALA A 14 -20.56 12.36 1.99
C ALA A 14 -21.16 12.82 0.65
N ILE A 15 -20.68 13.93 0.09
CA ILE A 15 -21.08 14.41 -1.23
C ILE A 15 -20.69 13.40 -2.32
N ALA A 16 -19.47 12.86 -2.26
CA ALA A 16 -19.01 11.84 -3.21
C ALA A 16 -19.82 10.54 -3.13
N ALA A 17 -20.18 10.11 -1.92
CA ALA A 17 -21.05 8.94 -1.70
C ALA A 17 -22.47 9.18 -2.22
N TYR A 18 -23.05 10.35 -1.98
CA TYR A 18 -24.36 10.75 -2.47
C TYR A 18 -24.42 10.86 -4.00
N ALA A 19 -23.40 11.48 -4.61
CA ALA A 19 -23.30 11.55 -6.06
C ALA A 19 -23.10 10.16 -6.69
N SER A 20 -22.33 9.28 -6.03
CA SER A 20 -22.09 7.91 -6.46
C SER A 20 -23.35 7.04 -6.42
N SER A 21 -24.22 7.22 -5.41
CA SER A 21 -25.46 6.46 -5.30
C SER A 21 -26.48 6.83 -6.38
N ARG A 22 -26.52 8.11 -6.80
CA ARG A 22 -27.36 8.56 -7.92
C ARG A 22 -26.85 8.12 -9.30
N GLN A 23 -25.57 7.72 -9.40
CA GLN A 23 -24.95 7.25 -10.64
C GLN A 23 -24.91 5.72 -10.77
N ALA A 24 -25.49 4.97 -9.82
CA ALA A 24 -25.50 3.51 -9.85
C ALA A 24 -26.17 3.00 -11.16
N ARG A 25 -25.33 2.69 -12.15
CA ARG A 25 -25.76 2.04 -13.40
C ARG A 25 -25.92 0.54 -13.16
N ALA A 26 -26.40 -0.16 -14.19
CA ALA A 26 -26.38 -1.63 -14.27
C ALA A 26 -25.04 -2.23 -13.79
N ARG A 27 -25.07 -3.53 -13.42
CA ARG A 27 -23.93 -4.29 -12.89
C ARG A 27 -22.61 -3.95 -13.59
N GLY A 28 -21.58 -3.67 -12.78
CA GLY A 28 -20.24 -3.30 -13.21
C GLY A 28 -19.40 -4.49 -13.68
N ALA A 29 -18.11 -4.23 -13.92
CA ALA A 29 -17.18 -5.25 -14.40
C ALA A 29 -16.90 -6.31 -13.34
N ARG A 30 -16.45 -7.50 -13.77
CA ARG A 30 -16.07 -8.59 -12.85
C ARG A 30 -14.92 -8.13 -11.91
N PRO A 31 -14.91 -8.54 -10.63
CA PRO A 31 -13.96 -8.06 -9.61
C PRO A 31 -12.47 -8.26 -9.93
N LEU A 32 -12.14 -9.14 -10.88
CA LEU A 32 -10.77 -9.45 -11.31
C LEU A 32 -10.61 -9.44 -12.84
N GLY A 33 -11.56 -8.84 -13.56
CA GLY A 33 -11.62 -8.90 -15.02
C GLY A 33 -10.39 -8.32 -15.72
N ARG A 34 -9.62 -7.46 -15.05
CA ARG A 34 -8.42 -6.82 -15.63
C ARG A 34 -7.11 -7.39 -15.11
N THR A 35 -7.14 -8.25 -14.09
CA THR A 35 -5.93 -8.75 -13.43
C THR A 35 -4.93 -9.37 -14.39
N GLY A 36 -5.37 -10.17 -15.37
CA GLY A 36 -4.47 -10.76 -16.36
C GLY A 36 -3.65 -9.72 -17.15
N ALA A 37 -4.24 -8.57 -17.49
CA ALA A 37 -3.52 -7.47 -18.14
C ALA A 37 -2.55 -6.78 -17.17
N HIS A 38 -2.95 -6.62 -15.91
CA HIS A 38 -2.09 -6.09 -14.85
C HIS A 38 -0.89 -7.00 -14.57
N TYR A 39 -1.09 -8.31 -14.48
CA TYR A 39 -0.02 -9.30 -14.33
C TYR A 39 0.98 -9.22 -15.49
N ARG A 40 0.53 -9.20 -16.74
CA ARG A 40 1.43 -9.05 -17.91
C ARG A 40 2.22 -7.74 -17.89
N ARG A 41 1.65 -6.67 -17.35
CA ARG A 41 2.31 -5.37 -17.24
C ARG A 41 3.34 -5.35 -16.10
N CYS A 42 2.98 -5.87 -14.93
CA CYS A 42 3.83 -5.85 -13.73
C CYS A 42 4.95 -6.90 -13.79
N TYR A 43 4.62 -8.11 -14.25
CA TYR A 43 5.52 -9.26 -14.32
C TYR A 43 5.96 -9.59 -15.76
N GLY A 44 5.78 -8.67 -16.71
CA GLY A 44 6.38 -8.79 -18.03
C GLY A 44 7.87 -8.42 -18.01
N ARG A 45 8.59 -8.66 -19.11
CA ARG A 45 10.04 -8.36 -19.24
C ARG A 45 10.42 -6.97 -18.75
N ARG A 46 9.69 -5.93 -19.17
CA ARG A 46 9.96 -4.54 -18.76
C ARG A 46 9.70 -4.31 -17.27
N GLY A 47 8.68 -4.96 -16.71
CA GLY A 47 8.36 -4.89 -15.29
C GLY A 47 9.45 -5.56 -14.44
N PHE A 48 9.86 -6.77 -14.82
CA PHE A 48 10.98 -7.47 -14.19
C PHE A 48 12.30 -6.69 -14.28
N LEU A 49 12.61 -6.07 -15.42
CA LEU A 49 13.81 -5.23 -15.54
C LEU A 49 13.77 -4.04 -14.58
N ARG A 50 12.62 -3.36 -14.45
CA ARG A 50 12.46 -2.26 -13.48
C ARG A 50 12.58 -2.74 -12.05
N LEU A 51 11.95 -3.88 -11.73
CA LEU A 51 12.02 -4.48 -10.41
C LEU A 51 13.47 -4.89 -10.07
N GLY A 52 14.19 -5.49 -11.01
CA GLY A 52 15.59 -5.86 -10.83
C GLY A 52 16.51 -4.66 -10.67
N LEU A 53 16.32 -3.59 -11.44
CA LEU A 53 17.07 -2.34 -11.28
C LEU A 53 16.79 -1.67 -9.94
N ALA A 54 15.52 -1.57 -9.54
CA ALA A 54 15.13 -1.03 -8.24
C ALA A 54 15.67 -1.89 -7.08
N GLY A 55 15.58 -3.23 -7.21
CA GLY A 55 16.14 -4.18 -6.25
C GLY A 55 17.66 -4.07 -6.15
N GLY A 56 18.38 -3.91 -7.27
CA GLY A 56 19.82 -3.70 -7.28
C GLY A 56 20.24 -2.39 -6.60
N ALA A 57 19.51 -1.29 -6.88
CA ALA A 57 19.72 -0.03 -6.18
C ALA A 57 19.45 -0.16 -4.67
N ALA A 58 18.35 -0.82 -4.29
CA ALA A 58 18.03 -1.11 -2.90
C ALA A 58 19.08 -2.02 -2.23
N ALA A 59 19.67 -2.97 -2.97
CA ALA A 59 20.75 -3.81 -2.46
C ALA A 59 21.99 -2.98 -2.14
N VAL A 60 22.37 -2.04 -3.01
CA VAL A 60 23.47 -1.11 -2.74
C VAL A 60 23.17 -0.30 -1.48
N LEU A 61 21.96 0.26 -1.38
CA LEU A 61 21.54 1.04 -0.22
C LEU A 61 21.56 0.22 1.09
N ALA A 62 21.11 -1.04 1.06
CA ALA A 62 21.14 -1.94 2.22
C ALA A 62 22.55 -2.34 2.69
N HIS A 63 23.59 -2.06 1.89
CA HIS A 63 25.00 -2.22 2.29
C HIS A 63 25.65 -0.88 2.64
N THR A 64 24.92 0.23 2.46
CA THR A 64 25.31 1.54 2.96
C THR A 64 24.59 1.79 4.28
N ARG A 65 25.21 2.53 5.19
CA ARG A 65 24.56 2.88 6.46
C ARG A 65 23.45 3.96 6.32
N ILE A 66 22.83 4.03 5.16
CA ILE A 66 21.87 5.09 4.82
C ILE A 66 20.58 4.93 5.60
N ASP A 67 20.10 3.70 5.79
CA ASP A 67 18.89 3.44 6.57
C ASP A 67 19.06 3.91 8.03
N GLU A 68 20.23 3.68 8.63
CA GLU A 68 20.54 4.14 9.98
C GLU A 68 20.67 5.68 10.06
N ILE A 69 21.21 6.32 9.01
CA ILE A 69 21.30 7.79 8.93
C ILE A 69 19.89 8.41 8.84
N VAL A 70 19.03 7.83 8.01
CA VAL A 70 17.65 8.31 7.83
C VAL A 70 16.84 8.09 9.11
N ASP A 71 16.99 6.94 9.76
CA ASP A 71 16.33 6.65 11.04
C ASP A 71 16.79 7.62 12.13
N GLY A 72 18.09 7.89 12.25
CA GLY A 72 18.64 8.87 13.18
C GLY A 72 18.11 10.28 12.92
N TRP A 73 18.17 10.75 11.67
CA TRP A 73 17.60 12.06 11.30
C TRP A 73 16.09 12.14 11.58
N HIS A 74 15.33 11.09 11.28
CA HIS A 74 13.89 11.05 11.57
C HIS A 74 13.64 11.12 13.08
N ALA A 75 14.39 10.35 13.88
CA ALA A 75 14.27 10.35 15.34
C ALA A 75 14.61 11.71 15.96
N GLU A 76 15.60 12.42 15.42
CA GLU A 76 16.06 13.70 15.96
C GLU A 76 15.26 14.91 15.47
N ALA A 77 14.91 14.96 14.17
CA ALA A 77 14.38 16.16 13.53
C ALA A 77 12.87 16.10 13.24
N VAL A 78 12.30 14.90 13.09
CA VAL A 78 10.89 14.72 12.70
C VAL A 78 10.06 14.24 13.87
N ARG A 79 10.56 13.26 14.63
CA ARG A 79 9.80 12.60 15.68
C ARG A 79 9.51 13.55 16.83
N SER A 80 8.24 13.73 17.13
CA SER A 80 7.72 14.55 18.21
C SER A 80 6.36 14.03 18.66
N PRO A 81 5.84 14.43 19.83
CA PRO A 81 4.49 14.06 20.25
C PRO A 81 3.38 14.47 19.28
N ALA A 82 3.62 15.46 18.41
CA ALA A 82 2.68 15.87 17.39
C ALA A 82 2.71 14.94 16.17
N THR A 83 3.90 14.56 15.69
CA THR A 83 4.05 13.63 14.56
C THR A 83 3.64 12.21 14.94
N ASP A 84 3.90 11.79 16.19
CA ASP A 84 3.48 10.47 16.68
C ASP A 84 1.94 10.37 16.68
N ARG A 85 1.25 11.41 17.16
CA ARG A 85 -0.22 11.46 17.07
C ARG A 85 -0.73 11.49 15.63
N ALA A 86 -0.06 12.20 14.73
CA ALA A 86 -0.42 12.19 13.32
C ALA A 86 -0.24 10.78 12.74
N ALA A 87 0.88 10.12 13.02
CA ALA A 87 1.14 8.74 12.61
C ALA A 87 0.06 7.77 13.12
N ASP A 88 -0.37 7.90 14.38
CA ASP A 88 -1.44 7.09 14.96
C ASP A 88 -2.79 7.29 14.24
N VAL A 89 -3.09 8.51 13.79
CA VAL A 89 -4.31 8.81 13.02
C VAL A 89 -4.26 8.18 11.62
N PHE A 90 -3.09 8.15 10.97
CA PHE A 90 -2.94 7.63 9.62
C PHE A 90 -2.61 6.13 9.57
N ARG A 91 -2.10 5.54 10.65
CA ARG A 91 -1.76 4.11 10.75
C ARG A 91 -2.90 3.20 10.29
N PRO A 92 -4.18 3.43 10.66
CA PRO A 92 -5.30 2.61 10.19
C PRO A 92 -5.43 2.54 8.66
N CYS A 93 -4.96 3.53 7.90
CA CYS A 93 -5.04 3.52 6.43
C CYS A 93 -4.17 2.42 5.79
N GLY A 94 -3.14 1.95 6.48
CA GLY A 94 -2.27 0.86 6.02
C GLY A 94 -2.63 -0.51 6.56
N GLU A 95 -3.74 -0.64 7.30
CA GLU A 95 -4.07 -1.91 7.95
C GLU A 95 -4.57 -2.98 6.97
N ARG A 96 -4.28 -4.24 7.28
CA ARG A 96 -4.54 -5.38 6.38
C ARG A 96 -6.02 -5.58 6.09
N PHE A 97 -6.91 -5.13 6.98
CA PHE A 97 -8.35 -5.26 6.79
C PHE A 97 -8.87 -4.48 5.58
N TRP A 98 -8.15 -3.46 5.10
CA TRP A 98 -8.51 -2.74 3.87
C TRP A 98 -8.57 -3.65 2.65
N PHE A 99 -7.82 -4.75 2.64
CA PHE A 99 -7.93 -5.78 1.60
C PHE A 99 -9.38 -6.28 1.46
N PHE A 100 -10.03 -6.59 2.58
CA PHE A 100 -11.42 -7.08 2.59
C PHE A 100 -12.42 -5.98 2.24
N TYR A 101 -12.19 -4.74 2.65
CA TYR A 101 -13.04 -3.61 2.24
C TYR A 101 -12.99 -3.39 0.73
N TRP A 102 -11.80 -3.41 0.13
CA TRP A 102 -11.66 -3.28 -1.32
C TRP A 102 -12.27 -4.46 -2.07
N ALA A 103 -12.12 -5.69 -1.54
CA ALA A 103 -12.82 -6.86 -2.08
C ALA A 103 -14.35 -6.69 -2.03
N ALA A 104 -14.89 -6.15 -0.93
CA ALA A 104 -16.32 -5.88 -0.80
C ALA A 104 -16.79 -4.80 -1.78
N PHE A 105 -16.03 -3.72 -1.98
CA PHE A 105 -16.35 -2.72 -3.01
C PHE A 105 -16.28 -3.29 -4.43
N ALA A 106 -15.33 -4.18 -4.70
CA ALA A 106 -15.22 -4.88 -5.97
C ALA A 106 -16.43 -5.79 -6.23
N ALA A 107 -16.87 -6.52 -5.20
CA ALA A 107 -18.08 -7.35 -5.23
C ALA A 107 -19.34 -6.50 -5.44
N ALA A 108 -19.45 -5.38 -4.73
CA ALA A 108 -20.55 -4.43 -4.89
C ALA A 108 -20.61 -3.85 -6.31
N ASP A 109 -19.45 -3.50 -6.91
CA ASP A 109 -19.35 -3.04 -8.30
C ASP A 109 -19.97 -4.08 -9.25
N ALA A 110 -19.66 -5.36 -9.04
CA ALA A 110 -20.09 -6.45 -9.91
C ALA A 110 -21.56 -6.87 -9.72
N TRP A 111 -22.07 -6.84 -8.48
CA TRP A 111 -23.36 -7.47 -8.15
C TRP A 111 -24.46 -6.48 -7.77
N SER A 112 -24.12 -5.38 -7.09
CA SER A 112 -25.07 -4.43 -6.52
C SER A 112 -25.26 -3.16 -7.36
N GLY A 113 -24.31 -2.86 -8.25
CA GLY A 113 -24.37 -1.71 -9.15
C GLY A 113 -23.05 -0.95 -9.20
N SER A 114 -22.74 -0.34 -10.34
CA SER A 114 -21.46 0.34 -10.52
C SER A 114 -21.56 1.84 -10.25
N SER A 115 -20.68 2.34 -9.39
CA SER A 115 -20.51 3.73 -9.01
C SER A 115 -19.03 4.14 -9.06
N ALA A 116 -18.71 5.43 -8.87
CA ALA A 116 -17.32 5.87 -8.83
C ALA A 116 -16.53 5.19 -7.68
N LEU A 117 -17.14 5.09 -6.49
CA LEU A 117 -16.55 4.45 -5.33
C LEU A 117 -16.30 2.95 -5.55
N THR A 118 -17.28 2.20 -6.07
CA THR A 118 -17.14 0.76 -6.28
C THR A 118 -16.13 0.44 -7.39
N ARG A 119 -16.06 1.26 -8.45
CA ARG A 119 -15.03 1.12 -9.50
C ARG A 119 -13.62 1.40 -8.98
N TRP A 120 -13.49 2.41 -8.12
CA TRP A 120 -12.22 2.70 -7.46
C TRP A 120 -11.82 1.54 -6.55
N GLY A 121 -12.73 1.06 -5.71
CA GLY A 121 -12.48 -0.08 -4.83
C GLY A 121 -12.14 -1.38 -5.58
N ARG A 122 -12.80 -1.65 -6.72
CA ARG A 122 -12.39 -2.76 -7.61
C ARG A 122 -10.97 -2.58 -8.14
N SER A 123 -10.60 -1.36 -8.54
CA SER A 123 -9.26 -1.08 -9.06
C SER A 123 -8.19 -1.23 -7.97
N ALA A 124 -8.48 -0.76 -6.75
CA ALA A 124 -7.63 -0.96 -5.59
C ALA A 124 -7.47 -2.45 -5.24
N PHE A 125 -8.57 -3.20 -5.24
CA PHE A 125 -8.54 -4.65 -5.02
C PHE A 125 -7.70 -5.39 -6.07
N GLU A 126 -7.89 -5.10 -7.36
CA GLU A 126 -7.09 -5.68 -8.44
C GLU A 126 -5.60 -5.32 -8.30
N ALA A 127 -5.28 -4.08 -7.89
CA ALA A 127 -3.91 -3.66 -7.62
C ALA A 127 -3.28 -4.44 -6.46
N LEU A 128 -4.00 -4.63 -5.35
CA LEU A 128 -3.54 -5.42 -4.21
C LEU A 128 -3.30 -6.88 -4.62
N VAL A 129 -4.24 -7.52 -5.33
CA VAL A 129 -4.10 -8.91 -5.80
C VAL A 129 -2.89 -9.08 -6.72
N VAL A 130 -2.57 -8.07 -7.53
CA VAL A 130 -1.42 -8.12 -8.44
C VAL A 130 -0.12 -7.79 -7.71
N GLY A 131 -0.13 -6.87 -6.75
CA GLY A 131 1.07 -6.37 -6.06
C GLY A 131 1.51 -7.22 -4.86
N LEU A 132 0.59 -7.90 -4.18
CA LEU A 132 0.89 -8.72 -3.01
C LEU A 132 1.97 -9.79 -3.26
N PRO A 133 1.97 -10.54 -4.39
CA PRO A 133 3.05 -11.48 -4.67
C PRO A 133 4.41 -10.79 -4.75
N ALA A 134 4.51 -9.64 -5.41
CA ALA A 134 5.76 -8.87 -5.49
C ALA A 134 6.23 -8.40 -4.12
N LEU A 135 5.33 -7.84 -3.29
CA LEU A 135 5.65 -7.45 -1.92
C LEU A 135 6.21 -8.64 -1.13
N TRP A 136 5.48 -9.76 -1.14
CA TRP A 136 5.87 -10.95 -0.40
C TRP A 136 7.23 -11.50 -0.85
N THR A 137 7.48 -11.53 -2.17
CA THR A 137 8.77 -11.93 -2.72
C THR A 137 9.89 -11.00 -2.26
N ILE A 138 9.72 -9.67 -2.32
CA ILE A 138 10.75 -8.71 -1.88
C ILE A 138 11.01 -8.86 -0.37
N GLN A 139 9.95 -8.99 0.42
CA GLN A 139 10.04 -9.21 1.87
C GLN A 139 10.90 -10.42 2.19
N ARG A 140 10.64 -11.55 1.51
CA ARG A 140 11.37 -12.80 1.76
C ARG A 140 12.76 -12.85 1.14
N VAL A 141 12.95 -12.32 -0.07
CA VAL A 141 14.23 -12.38 -0.77
C VAL A 141 15.24 -11.43 -0.13
N ALA A 142 14.85 -10.20 0.19
CA ALA A 142 15.74 -9.29 0.90
C ALA A 142 15.84 -9.68 2.39
N GLY A 143 14.73 -10.07 3.03
CA GLY A 143 14.72 -10.66 4.37
C GLY A 143 15.41 -9.83 5.44
N ALA A 144 15.33 -8.50 5.34
CA ALA A 144 15.94 -7.61 6.32
C ALA A 144 15.18 -7.64 7.67
N SER A 145 15.95 -7.53 8.75
CA SER A 145 15.46 -7.48 10.14
C SER A 145 14.98 -6.06 10.49
N ARG A 146 14.16 -5.91 11.53
CA ARG A 146 13.84 -4.57 12.04
C ARG A 146 15.05 -3.98 12.77
N PRO A 147 15.16 -2.64 12.85
CA PRO A 147 16.14 -1.99 13.72
C PRO A 147 16.04 -2.41 15.19
N SER A 148 14.85 -2.85 15.63
CA SER A 148 14.61 -3.33 17.00
C SER A 148 15.01 -4.79 17.24
N ASP A 149 15.23 -5.58 16.19
CA ASP A 149 15.37 -7.03 16.29
C ASP A 149 16.86 -7.42 16.24
N PRO A 150 17.36 -8.31 17.12
CA PRO A 150 18.76 -8.72 17.08
C PRO A 150 19.02 -9.79 15.98
N PRO A 151 20.08 -9.65 15.18
CA PRO A 151 20.97 -8.49 15.06
C PRO A 151 20.31 -7.33 14.31
N ALA A 152 20.44 -6.12 14.85
CA ALA A 152 19.87 -4.90 14.27
C ALA A 152 20.68 -4.47 13.04
N THR A 153 20.40 -5.10 11.89
CA THR A 153 21.11 -4.83 10.63
C THR A 153 20.12 -4.63 9.49
N SER A 154 20.36 -3.62 8.66
CA SER A 154 19.67 -3.38 7.39
C SER A 154 20.07 -4.34 6.26
N HIS A 155 21.10 -5.16 6.49
CA HIS A 155 21.62 -6.10 5.50
C HIS A 155 20.57 -7.12 5.03
N TRP A 156 20.69 -7.52 3.78
CA TRP A 156 19.86 -8.57 3.22
C TRP A 156 20.20 -9.91 3.86
N ARG A 157 19.17 -10.58 4.36
CA ARG A 157 19.26 -11.91 4.96
C ARG A 157 18.14 -12.76 4.36
N PRO A 158 18.33 -13.27 3.13
CA PRO A 158 17.28 -13.96 2.42
C PRO A 158 16.61 -15.03 3.27
N LEU A 159 15.28 -14.99 3.30
CA LEU A 159 14.38 -15.88 4.05
C LEU A 159 14.48 -15.80 5.57
N ALA A 160 15.33 -14.93 6.14
CA ALA A 160 15.49 -14.81 7.59
C ALA A 160 14.36 -13.99 8.24
N ASP A 161 13.95 -12.90 7.58
CA ASP A 161 12.90 -11.99 8.06
C ASP A 161 11.98 -11.52 6.92
N ASP A 162 11.07 -10.58 7.22
CA ASP A 162 10.10 -10.04 6.28
C ASP A 162 9.89 -8.52 6.37
N ASN A 163 10.83 -7.80 6.98
CA ASN A 163 10.70 -6.37 7.27
C ASN A 163 11.38 -5.46 6.24
N SER A 164 11.92 -6.01 5.14
CA SER A 164 12.60 -5.23 4.08
C SER A 164 11.67 -4.33 3.27
N ALA A 165 10.36 -4.59 3.29
CA ALA A 165 9.36 -3.72 2.69
C ALA A 165 8.13 -3.62 3.60
N SER A 166 7.62 -2.39 3.79
CA SER A 166 6.50 -2.13 4.70
C SER A 166 5.16 -2.54 4.10
N GLY A 167 4.48 -3.48 4.76
CA GLY A 167 3.11 -3.87 4.41
C GLY A 167 2.10 -2.73 4.61
N HIS A 168 2.25 -1.92 5.66
CA HIS A 168 1.38 -0.76 5.89
C HIS A 168 1.51 0.28 4.78
N THR A 169 2.72 0.55 4.33
CA THR A 169 2.97 1.48 3.22
C THR A 169 2.40 0.92 1.91
N PHE A 170 2.54 -0.38 1.66
CA PHE A 170 1.95 -1.02 0.49
C PHE A 170 0.42 -0.96 0.47
N MET A 171 -0.23 -1.22 1.61
CA MET A 171 -1.70 -1.18 1.71
C MET A 171 -2.28 0.24 1.57
N ALA A 172 -1.52 1.26 1.97
CA ALA A 172 -1.94 2.67 1.93
C ALA A 172 -1.61 3.40 0.62
N ALA A 173 -0.82 2.79 -0.28
CA ALA A 173 -0.39 3.36 -1.56
C ALA A 173 -1.48 3.29 -2.65
#